data_AF-A0A1I7U4W4-F1
#
_entry.id   AF-A0A1I7U4W4-F1
#
_cell.length_a   1.000
_cell.length_b   1.000
_cell.length_c   1.000
_cell.angle_alpha   90.00
_cell.angle_beta   90.00
_cell.angle_gamma   90.00
#
_symmetry.space_group_name_H-M   'P 1'
#
loop_
_entity.id
_entity.type
_entity.pdbx_description
1 polymer ?
#
loop_
_entity_poly.entity_id
_entity_poly.type
_entity_poly.pdbx_seq_one_letter_code
_entity_poly.pdbx_strand_id
1 'polypeptide(L)'
;MYEESSDGPPTHHWMGGVDSDGTKYKFLFESLDPWCSGDLHGYLVWMTCTPQEKLSKEYGSQWFFDHPTREFPWNEGPKNIVPNGKWTKEQMKTVYNIY
;
A
#
# COMPACT_ATOMS: atom_id res chain seq x y z
N MET A 1 8.48 -4.75 -8.14
CA MET A 1 8.29 -5.88 -7.20
C MET A 1 9.27 -5.60 -6.07
N TYR A 2 8.75 -5.38 -4.86
CA TYR A 2 9.39 -4.78 -3.66
C TYR A 2 10.92 -4.65 -3.67
N GLU A 3 11.45 -3.42 -3.51
CA GLU A 3 12.89 -3.22 -3.31
C GLU A 3 13.23 -3.43 -1.83
N GLU A 4 14.04 -4.45 -1.54
CA GLU A 4 14.56 -4.70 -0.20
C GLU A 4 15.71 -3.71 0.09
N SER A 5 15.54 -2.88 1.12
CA SER A 5 16.60 -2.02 1.64
C SER A 5 17.63 -2.89 2.37
N SER A 6 18.86 -2.89 1.90
CA SER A 6 19.98 -3.63 2.48
C SER A 6 20.46 -2.98 3.78
N ASP A 7 19.97 -3.47 4.93
CA ASP A 7 20.65 -3.49 6.25
C ASP A 7 19.73 -4.22 7.27
N GLY A 8 19.88 -5.55 7.38
CA GLY A 8 19.03 -6.42 8.23
C GLY A 8 17.73 -6.87 7.54
N PRO A 9 16.93 -7.79 8.16
CA PRO A 9 15.64 -8.16 7.59
C PRO A 9 14.77 -6.90 7.51
N PRO A 10 14.26 -6.54 6.31
CA PRO A 10 13.51 -5.32 6.13
C PRO A 10 12.27 -5.35 7.03
N THR A 11 12.17 -4.36 7.93
CA THR A 11 11.01 -4.21 8.82
C THR A 11 9.74 -3.90 8.05
N HIS A 12 9.89 -3.36 6.84
CA HIS A 12 8.81 -2.99 5.94
C HIS A 12 9.19 -3.30 4.48
N HIS A 13 8.26 -3.90 3.74
CA HIS A 13 8.28 -3.91 2.29
C HIS A 13 7.68 -2.60 1.76
N TRP A 14 8.01 -2.20 0.53
CA TRP A 14 7.40 -1.00 -0.03
C TRP A 14 7.10 -1.08 -1.52
N MET A 15 6.08 -0.34 -1.95
CA MET A 15 5.71 -0.15 -3.35
C MET A 15 5.77 1.34 -3.70
N GLY A 16 6.20 1.65 -4.92
CA GLY A 16 6.23 3.02 -5.43
C GLY A 16 4.89 3.45 -6.01
N GLY A 17 4.51 4.71 -5.77
CA GLY A 17 3.38 5.38 -6.40
C GLY A 17 3.78 6.71 -7.02
N VAL A 18 2.98 7.16 -7.98
CA VAL A 18 3.12 8.48 -8.58
C VAL A 18 1.73 9.08 -8.79
N ASP A 19 1.54 10.33 -8.38
CA ASP A 19 0.35 11.10 -8.72
C ASP A 19 0.56 11.85 -10.04
N SER A 20 -0.55 12.22 -10.67
CA SER A 20 -0.67 13.06 -11.87
C SER A 20 0.19 14.34 -11.84
N ASP A 21 0.41 14.93 -10.67
CA ASP A 21 1.25 16.12 -10.51
C ASP A 21 2.77 15.80 -10.39
N GLY A 22 3.11 14.52 -10.41
CA GLY A 22 4.46 13.97 -10.31
C GLY A 22 4.94 13.70 -8.89
N THR A 23 4.11 13.90 -7.87
CA THR A 23 4.45 13.56 -6.48
C THR A 23 4.65 12.06 -6.35
N LYS A 24 5.78 11.66 -5.76
CA LYS A 24 6.15 10.27 -5.53
C LYS A 24 5.68 9.84 -4.16
N TYR A 25 5.24 8.61 -4.05
CA TYR A 25 4.84 7.99 -2.79
C TYR A 25 5.56 6.66 -2.59
N LYS A 26 5.83 6.32 -1.33
CA LYS A 26 6.15 4.98 -0.86
C LYS A 26 4.95 4.47 -0.08
N PHE A 27 4.34 3.40 -0.55
CA PHE A 27 3.39 2.60 0.21
C PHE A 27 4.18 1.61 1.04
N LEU A 28 4.13 1.74 2.36
CA LEU A 28 4.85 0.87 3.27
C LEU A 28 3.92 -0.29 3.68
N PHE A 29 4.47 -1.50 3.71
CA PHE A 29 3.78 -2.69 4.17
C PHE A 29 4.65 -3.32 5.23
N GLU A 30 4.06 -3.78 6.32
CA GLU A 30 4.85 -4.55 7.29
C GLU A 30 5.36 -5.85 6.66
N SER A 31 6.37 -6.45 7.28
CA SER A 31 6.76 -7.81 6.94
C SER A 31 5.54 -8.74 6.97
N LEU A 32 5.47 -9.61 5.97
CA LEU A 32 4.41 -10.61 5.87
C LEU A 32 4.60 -11.62 7.01
N ASP A 33 3.53 -11.86 7.75
CA ASP A 33 3.51 -12.96 8.72
C ASP A 33 3.49 -14.30 7.97
N PRO A 34 3.69 -15.44 8.65
CA PRO A 34 3.40 -16.74 8.07
C PRO A 34 1.98 -16.80 7.49
N TRP A 35 1.81 -17.60 6.44
CA TRP A 35 0.50 -17.79 5.81
C TRP A 35 -0.39 -18.67 6.70
N CYS A 36 -1.57 -18.16 7.04
CA CYS A 36 -2.65 -18.90 7.66
C CYS A 36 -3.79 -19.14 6.66
N SER A 37 -4.53 -20.22 6.85
CA SER A 37 -5.75 -20.49 6.10
C SER A 37 -6.96 -19.89 6.79
N GLY A 38 -7.88 -19.29 6.03
CA GLY A 38 -9.16 -18.78 6.52
C GLY A 38 -10.33 -19.20 5.61
N ASP A 39 -11.55 -19.13 6.14
CA ASP A 39 -12.77 -19.23 5.34
C ASP A 39 -13.23 -17.83 4.94
N LEU A 40 -13.44 -17.63 3.64
CA LEU A 40 -14.06 -16.44 3.09
C LEU A 40 -15.30 -16.85 2.30
N HIS A 41 -16.48 -16.74 2.91
CA HIS A 41 -17.76 -17.12 2.32
C HIS A 41 -17.79 -18.57 1.76
N GLY A 42 -17.22 -19.53 2.51
CA GLY A 42 -17.18 -20.94 2.11
C GLY A 42 -15.98 -21.32 1.23
N TYR A 43 -15.08 -20.39 0.94
CA TYR A 43 -13.85 -20.64 0.20
C TYR A 43 -12.63 -20.62 1.12
N LEU A 44 -11.77 -21.62 0.99
CA LEU A 44 -10.49 -21.65 1.67
C LEU A 44 -9.54 -20.64 1.00
N VAL A 45 -9.10 -19.65 1.77
CA VAL A 45 -8.15 -18.61 1.32
C VAL A 45 -6.89 -18.63 2.19
N TRP A 46 -5.78 -18.18 1.61
CA TRP A 46 -4.53 -17.96 2.33
C TRP A 46 -4.38 -16.47 2.63
N MET A 47 -4.14 -16.15 3.90
CA MET A 47 -4.05 -14.78 4.41
C MET A 47 -3.03 -14.68 5.53
N THR A 48 -2.72 -13.45 5.97
CA THR A 48 -1.96 -13.22 7.20
C THR A 48 -2.65 -13.90 8.39
N CYS A 49 -1.86 -14.43 9.32
CA CYS A 49 -2.37 -14.97 10.58
C CYS A 49 -2.96 -13.89 11.53
N THR A 50 -2.65 -12.61 11.32
CA THR A 50 -3.14 -11.48 12.13
C THR A 50 -3.85 -10.41 11.27
N PRO A 51 -4.92 -10.77 10.53
CA PRO A 51 -5.51 -9.90 9.53
C PRO A 51 -6.01 -8.56 10.07
N GLN A 52 -6.62 -8.57 11.26
CA GLN A 52 -7.13 -7.35 11.88
C GLN A 52 -6.00 -6.37 12.24
N GLU A 53 -4.84 -6.88 12.68
CA GLU A 53 -3.68 -6.05 13.01
C GLU A 53 -3.15 -5.36 11.75
N LYS A 54 -2.96 -6.13 10.67
CA LYS A 54 -2.48 -5.60 9.38
C LYS A 54 -3.45 -4.56 8.81
N LEU A 55 -4.74 -4.86 8.78
CA LEU A 55 -5.77 -3.92 8.32
C LEU A 55 -5.78 -2.63 9.15
N SER A 56 -5.69 -2.73 10.47
CA SER A 56 -5.72 -1.55 11.35
C SER A 56 -4.49 -0.67 11.20
N LYS A 57 -3.34 -1.24 10.88
CA LYS A 57 -2.10 -0.47 10.64
C LYS A 57 -2.10 0.19 9.27
N GLU A 58 -2.52 -0.52 8.23
CA GLU A 58 -2.52 -0.01 6.85
C GLU A 58 -3.65 1.01 6.63
N TYR A 59 -4.87 0.68 7.05
CA TYR A 59 -6.08 1.45 6.76
C TYR A 59 -6.62 2.23 7.98
N GLY A 60 -6.01 2.06 9.15
CA GLY A 60 -6.45 2.73 10.39
C GLY A 60 -7.56 1.98 11.14
N SER A 61 -7.93 2.47 12.32
CA SER A 61 -8.91 1.83 13.21
C SER A 61 -10.34 1.78 12.66
N GLN A 62 -10.62 2.51 11.58
CA GLN A 62 -11.93 2.60 10.93
C GLN A 62 -11.95 1.88 9.57
N TRP A 63 -11.03 0.95 9.34
CA TRP A 63 -10.86 0.20 8.08
C TRP A 63 -12.14 -0.51 7.59
N PHE A 64 -13.08 -0.80 8.48
CA PHE A 64 -14.34 -1.49 8.19
C PHE A 64 -15.48 -0.55 7.75
N PHE A 65 -15.27 0.76 7.75
CA PHE A 65 -16.23 1.72 7.21
C PHE A 65 -15.99 1.90 5.72
N ASP A 66 -17.01 1.58 4.92
CA ASP A 66 -16.95 1.81 3.49
C ASP A 66 -17.00 3.31 3.16
N HIS A 67 -16.13 3.72 2.25
CA HIS A 67 -16.12 5.06 1.68
C HIS A 67 -16.53 5.01 0.22
N PRO A 68 -17.41 5.92 -0.26
CA PRO A 68 -17.74 5.99 -1.67
C PRO A 68 -16.47 6.17 -2.53
N THR A 69 -16.20 5.22 -3.44
CA THR A 69 -14.97 5.21 -4.25
C THR A 69 -14.79 6.51 -5.05
N ARG A 70 -15.88 7.16 -5.46
CA ARG A 70 -15.87 8.43 -6.19
C ARG A 70 -15.23 9.58 -5.41
N GLU A 71 -15.29 9.51 -4.07
CA GLU A 71 -14.88 10.58 -3.17
C GLU A 71 -13.71 10.16 -2.27
N PHE A 72 -13.13 8.97 -2.51
CA PHE A 72 -12.06 8.44 -1.70
C PHE A 72 -10.69 9.06 -2.10
N PRO A 73 -10.07 9.88 -1.24
CA PRO A 73 -8.73 10.41 -1.51
C PRO A 73 -7.70 9.32 -1.23
N TRP A 74 -7.29 8.62 -2.29
CA TRP A 74 -6.41 7.44 -2.19
C TRP A 74 -5.07 7.72 -1.50
N ASN A 75 -4.57 8.96 -1.55
CA ASN A 75 -3.30 9.39 -0.98
C ASN A 75 -3.42 9.95 0.45
N GLU A 76 -4.63 10.19 0.95
CA GLU A 76 -4.89 10.74 2.30
C GLU A 76 -5.56 9.73 3.23
N GLY A 77 -6.32 8.77 2.69
CA GLY A 77 -7.05 7.78 3.48
C GLY A 77 -6.13 6.76 4.17
N PRO A 78 -5.32 5.99 3.41
CA PRO A 78 -4.45 4.97 3.98
C PRO A 78 -3.27 5.59 4.76
N LYS A 79 -2.98 5.03 5.94
CA LYS A 79 -1.93 5.54 6.84
C LYS A 79 -0.52 5.11 6.46
N ASN A 80 -0.41 4.23 5.48
CA ASN A 80 0.84 3.64 5.05
C ASN A 80 1.49 4.36 3.85
N ILE A 81 0.98 5.53 3.48
CA ILE A 81 1.46 6.31 2.34
C ILE A 81 2.41 7.41 2.82
N VAL A 82 3.64 7.39 2.32
CA VAL A 82 4.67 8.39 2.68
C VAL A 82 5.15 9.10 1.42
N PRO A 83 5.12 10.45 1.36
CA PRO A 83 5.71 11.21 0.26
C PRO A 83 7.22 10.93 0.13
N ASN A 84 7.70 10.75 -1.11
CA ASN A 84 9.09 10.37 -1.39
C ASN A 84 9.70 11.22 -2.54
N GLY A 85 9.38 12.52 -2.53
CA GLY A 85 9.86 13.49 -3.51
C GLY A 85 8.93 13.69 -4.70
N LYS A 86 9.46 14.26 -5.79
CA LYS A 86 8.67 14.66 -6.96
C LYS A 86 9.46 14.41 -8.25
N TRP A 87 8.79 13.94 -9.29
CA TRP A 87 9.36 13.86 -10.64
C TRP A 87 9.35 15.25 -11.31
N THR A 88 10.34 15.53 -12.16
CA THR A 88 10.28 16.71 -13.02
C THR A 88 9.26 16.50 -14.14
N LYS A 89 8.85 17.58 -14.81
CA LYS A 89 7.90 17.52 -15.94
C LYS A 89 8.42 16.66 -17.09
N GLU A 90 9.73 16.67 -17.31
CA GLU A 90 10.41 15.90 -18.34
C GLU A 90 10.40 14.41 -18.00
N GLN A 91 10.68 14.07 -16.73
CA GLN A 91 10.62 12.69 -16.24
C GLN A 91 9.18 12.16 -16.30
N MET A 92 8.18 12.99 -15.99
CA MET A 92 6.76 12.63 -16.06
C MET A 92 6.31 12.15 -17.43
N LYS A 93 6.89 12.68 -18.52
CA LYS A 93 6.59 12.21 -19.89
C LYS A 93 6.95 10.74 -20.12
N THR A 94 7.83 10.18 -19.31
CA THR A 94 8.30 8.79 -19.44
C THR A 94 7.59 7.87 -18.44
N VAL A 95 7.36 8.36 -17.21
CA VAL A 95 6.85 7.52 -16.12
C VAL A 95 5.32 7.48 -16.02
N TYR A 96 4.61 8.48 -16.54
CA TYR A 96 3.16 8.58 -16.43
C TYR A 96 2.50 8.26 -17.78
N ASN A 97 2.13 6.99 -17.96
CA ASN A 97 1.43 6.50 -19.16
C ASN A 97 -0.03 6.24 -18.81
N ILE A 98 -0.95 6.88 -19.55
CA ILE A 98 -2.39 6.61 -19.48
C ILE A 98 -2.66 5.53 -20.54
N TYR A 99 -3.11 4.36 -20.12
CA TYR A 99 -3.52 3.25 -21.01
C TYR A 99 -5.03 3.28 -21.24
#